data_AF-A0A0A7HFN3-F1
#
_entry.id   AF-A0A0A7HFN3-F1
#
_cell.length_a   1.000
_cell.length_b   1.000
_cell.length_c   1.000
_cell.angle_alpha   90.00
_cell.angle_beta   90.00
_cell.angle_gamma   90.00
#
_symmetry.space_group_name_H-M   'P 1'
#
loop_
_entity.id
_entity.type
_entity.pdbx_description
1 polymer ?
#
loop_
_entity_poly.entity_id
_entity_poly.type
_entity_poly.pdbx_seq_one_letter_code
_entity_poly.pdbx_strand_id
1 'polypeptide(L)'
;MIKGSDISNLNGKVDINLLKNAGHQFVISKATEGGTFKDKYYNDNIANTKALGLISGGYHFANFQDKAKAIREANFFKEVASGAKPDFVVLDFEQQCSGDMTDACLAFLDIISDIAPAIIYCNPSHIKAHLNSKITKYPLWVAHYGVKAPNFTLWDKHSIWQFTDKGQISGISGYIDLNYMTEDFYNSLKGGKKKVKNIVVYNYGPDQNSAEILADYLNCPTISNGRKFDFSQVENVYAVGGNEKQYTSYLTRLISGKDRYATNQAVLDFIKNGGK
;
A
#
# COMPACT_ATOMS: atom_id res chain seq x y z
N MET A 1 -1.37 -7.28 -11.77
CA MET A 1 -1.82 -7.72 -10.42
C MET A 1 -0.76 -8.62 -9.81
N ILE A 2 -0.45 -8.40 -8.54
CA ILE A 2 0.61 -9.10 -7.82
C ILE A 2 0.00 -10.32 -7.12
N LYS A 3 0.58 -11.51 -7.28
CA LYS A 3 0.06 -12.74 -6.65
C LYS A 3 0.63 -12.93 -5.24
N GLY A 4 -0.21 -13.41 -4.33
CA GLY A 4 0.19 -13.82 -3.00
C GLY A 4 -0.79 -14.81 -2.39
N SER A 5 -0.54 -15.16 -1.14
CA SER A 5 -1.37 -16.10 -0.39
C SER A 5 -1.57 -15.63 1.03
N ASP A 6 -2.57 -16.17 1.70
CA ASP A 6 -2.68 -16.09 3.15
C ASP A 6 -2.66 -17.49 3.77
N ILE A 7 -2.16 -17.57 5.00
CA ILE A 7 -1.90 -18.81 5.73
C ILE A 7 -2.24 -18.67 7.22
N SER A 8 -2.49 -19.80 7.87
CA SER A 8 -2.76 -19.90 9.30
C SER A 8 -2.17 -21.16 9.91
N ASN A 9 -2.45 -21.39 11.19
CA ASN A 9 -2.14 -22.63 11.90
C ASN A 9 -2.70 -23.89 11.23
N LEU A 10 -3.72 -23.76 10.37
CA LEU A 10 -4.27 -24.88 9.60
C LEU A 10 -3.28 -25.41 8.55
N ASN A 11 -2.35 -24.58 8.09
CA ASN A 11 -1.31 -24.97 7.13
C ASN A 11 -0.07 -25.59 7.81
N GLY A 12 -0.01 -25.58 9.14
CA GLY A 12 1.13 -26.06 9.91
C GLY A 12 2.38 -25.20 9.73
N LYS A 13 3.55 -25.84 9.79
CA LYS A 13 4.83 -25.17 9.52
C LYS A 13 5.02 -25.05 8.01
N VAL A 14 4.91 -23.85 7.48
CA VAL A 14 5.03 -23.56 6.04
C VAL A 14 6.48 -23.19 5.68
N ASP A 15 7.05 -23.83 4.65
CA ASP A 15 8.27 -23.32 4.01
C ASP A 15 7.92 -22.20 3.02
N ILE A 16 8.18 -20.95 3.42
CA ILE A 16 7.85 -19.76 2.61
C ILE A 16 8.62 -19.73 1.28
N ASN A 17 9.73 -20.47 1.15
CA ASN A 17 10.42 -20.59 -0.14
C ASN A 17 9.54 -21.25 -1.21
N LEU A 18 8.66 -22.19 -0.82
CA LEU A 18 7.73 -22.82 -1.75
C LEU A 18 6.74 -21.79 -2.33
N LEU A 19 6.24 -20.87 -1.49
CA LEU A 19 5.37 -19.77 -1.93
C LEU A 19 6.11 -18.83 -2.89
N LYS A 20 7.35 -18.44 -2.53
CA LYS A 20 8.20 -17.59 -3.38
C LYS A 20 8.47 -18.25 -4.74
N ASN A 21 8.84 -19.53 -4.75
CA ASN A 21 9.12 -20.29 -5.96
C ASN A 21 7.84 -20.49 -6.81
N ALA A 22 6.67 -20.50 -6.19
CA ALA A 22 5.38 -20.44 -6.87
C ALA A 22 5.00 -19.02 -7.36
N GLY A 23 5.94 -18.07 -7.34
CA GLY A 23 5.80 -16.71 -7.86
C GLY A 23 5.11 -15.72 -6.94
N HIS A 24 4.88 -16.07 -5.66
CA HIS A 24 4.20 -15.19 -4.72
C HIS A 24 5.12 -14.05 -4.28
N GLN A 25 4.57 -12.84 -4.18
CA GLN A 25 5.29 -11.62 -3.81
C GLN A 25 4.90 -11.08 -2.42
N PHE A 26 3.83 -11.64 -1.83
CA PHE A 26 3.39 -11.33 -0.47
C PHE A 26 2.77 -12.55 0.20
N VAL A 27 2.82 -12.57 1.53
CA VAL A 27 2.18 -13.58 2.39
C VAL A 27 1.49 -12.88 3.56
N ILE A 28 0.23 -13.23 3.81
CA ILE A 28 -0.54 -12.75 4.97
C ILE A 28 -0.66 -13.91 5.96
N SER A 29 -0.32 -13.71 7.24
CA SER A 29 -0.38 -14.76 8.25
C SER A 29 -1.38 -14.42 9.36
N LYS A 30 -2.16 -15.40 9.79
CA LYS A 30 -3.01 -15.27 10.98
C LYS A 30 -2.13 -14.98 12.18
N ALA A 31 -2.51 -13.99 12.98
CA ALA A 31 -1.82 -13.68 14.24
C ALA A 31 -2.68 -14.07 15.44
N THR A 32 -3.95 -13.68 15.43
CA THR A 32 -4.86 -13.93 16.56
C THR A 32 -6.29 -14.16 16.10
N GLU A 33 -7.10 -14.73 16.99
CA GLU A 33 -8.55 -14.86 16.83
C GLU A 33 -9.26 -14.51 18.14
N GLY A 34 -10.27 -13.64 18.06
CA GLY A 34 -11.01 -13.17 19.21
C GLY A 34 -10.12 -12.61 20.33
N GLY A 35 -10.50 -12.83 21.58
CA GLY A 35 -9.80 -12.25 22.73
C GLY A 35 -8.62 -13.06 23.29
N THR A 36 -8.34 -14.27 22.78
CA THR A 36 -7.46 -15.22 23.49
C THR A 36 -6.59 -16.11 22.61
N PHE A 37 -6.98 -16.39 21.36
CA PHE A 37 -6.24 -17.32 20.52
C PHE A 37 -5.04 -16.62 19.88
N LYS A 38 -3.84 -17.20 20.05
CA LYS A 38 -2.60 -16.78 19.38
C LYS A 38 -2.21 -17.85 18.38
N ASP A 39 -2.02 -17.47 17.11
CA ASP A 39 -1.49 -18.37 16.11
C ASP A 39 0.01 -18.59 16.37
N LYS A 40 0.37 -19.83 16.70
CA LYS A 40 1.74 -20.19 17.09
C LYS A 40 2.76 -20.06 15.96
N TYR A 41 2.34 -19.97 14.70
CA TYR A 41 3.26 -19.85 13.55
C TYR A 41 3.44 -18.41 13.07
N TYR A 42 2.65 -17.46 13.57
CA TYR A 42 2.62 -16.08 13.09
C TYR A 42 4.02 -15.44 13.01
N ASN A 43 4.76 -15.45 14.12
CA ASN A 43 6.06 -14.79 14.20
C ASN A 43 7.07 -15.36 13.19
N ASP A 44 7.13 -16.70 13.09
CA ASP A 44 8.01 -17.40 12.15
C ASP A 44 7.60 -17.12 10.70
N ASN A 45 6.29 -17.11 10.41
CA ASN A 45 5.77 -16.82 9.07
C ASN A 45 6.13 -15.39 8.63
N ILE A 46 5.94 -14.39 9.50
CA ILE A 46 6.32 -13.01 9.19
C ILE A 46 7.83 -12.88 9.00
N ALA A 47 8.63 -13.44 9.92
CA ALA A 47 10.09 -13.38 9.84
C ALA A 47 10.62 -14.01 8.55
N ASN A 48 10.15 -15.21 8.20
CA ASN A 48 10.58 -15.92 6.98
C ASN A 48 10.11 -15.21 5.71
N THR A 49 8.91 -14.64 5.71
CA THR A 49 8.39 -13.84 4.57
C THR A 49 9.28 -12.63 4.32
N LYS A 50 9.62 -11.88 5.37
CA LYS A 50 10.48 -10.69 5.28
C LYS A 50 11.91 -11.03 4.90
N ALA A 51 12.47 -12.12 5.44
CA ALA A 51 13.81 -12.59 5.09
C ALA A 51 13.96 -12.89 3.58
N LEU A 52 12.85 -13.24 2.92
CA LEU A 52 12.80 -13.48 1.48
C LEU A 52 12.49 -12.24 0.62
N GLY A 53 12.32 -11.06 1.24
CA GLY A 53 12.02 -9.79 0.56
C GLY A 53 10.57 -9.64 0.08
N LEU A 54 9.69 -10.53 0.53
CA LEU A 54 8.25 -10.51 0.24
C LEU A 54 7.55 -9.53 1.18
N ILE A 55 6.41 -8.99 0.75
CA ILE A 55 5.54 -8.21 1.64
C ILE A 55 4.85 -9.15 2.65
N SER A 56 4.83 -8.75 3.90
CA SER A 56 4.26 -9.49 5.02
C SER A 56 3.00 -8.81 5.57
N GLY A 57 1.90 -9.55 5.69
CA GLY A 57 0.67 -9.09 6.31
C GLY A 57 0.34 -9.88 7.58
N GLY A 58 -0.22 -9.24 8.60
CA GLY A 58 -0.77 -9.93 9.78
C GLY A 58 -2.26 -9.74 9.91
N TYR A 59 -3.04 -10.81 10.10
CA TYR A 59 -4.49 -10.68 10.24
C TYR A 59 -5.03 -11.16 11.59
N HIS A 60 -6.12 -10.52 12.00
CA HIS A 60 -6.91 -10.86 13.17
C HIS A 60 -8.28 -11.36 12.75
N PHE A 61 -8.64 -12.59 13.14
CA PHE A 61 -9.99 -13.12 12.94
C PHE A 61 -10.92 -12.61 14.05
N ALA A 62 -11.86 -11.74 13.69
CA ALA A 62 -12.68 -11.07 14.67
C ALA A 62 -13.73 -11.98 15.33
N ASN A 63 -14.09 -11.66 16.57
CA ASN A 63 -15.19 -12.29 17.29
C ASN A 63 -15.93 -11.29 18.20
N PHE A 64 -16.02 -10.03 17.78
CA PHE A 64 -16.72 -8.99 18.53
C PHE A 64 -18.18 -8.81 18.09
N GLN A 65 -19.05 -8.45 19.03
CA GLN A 65 -20.46 -8.09 18.80
C GLN A 65 -20.75 -6.63 19.14
N ASP A 66 -19.77 -5.93 19.69
CA ASP A 66 -19.88 -4.54 20.11
C ASP A 66 -18.50 -3.85 20.05
N LYS A 67 -18.52 -2.51 20.13
CA LYS A 67 -17.32 -1.67 20.09
C LYS A 67 -16.35 -1.95 21.24
N ALA A 68 -16.84 -2.27 22.44
CA ALA A 68 -15.98 -2.52 23.60
C ALA A 68 -15.18 -3.82 23.43
N LYS A 69 -15.80 -4.87 22.89
CA LYS A 69 -15.13 -6.13 22.56
C LYS A 69 -14.17 -5.95 21.39
N ALA A 70 -14.55 -5.17 20.36
CA ALA A 70 -13.65 -4.83 19.25
C ALA A 70 -12.36 -4.15 19.74
N ILE A 71 -12.47 -3.20 20.69
CA ILE A 71 -11.30 -2.55 21.30
C ILE A 71 -10.43 -3.56 22.07
N ARG A 72 -11.03 -4.50 22.82
CA ARG A 72 -10.26 -5.53 23.54
C ARG A 72 -9.51 -6.45 22.57
N GLU A 73 -10.16 -6.90 21.52
CA GLU A 73 -9.57 -7.75 20.48
C GLU A 73 -8.46 -7.02 19.72
N ALA A 74 -8.64 -5.73 19.42
CA ALA A 74 -7.62 -4.91 18.76
C ALA A 74 -6.36 -4.76 19.62
N ASN A 75 -6.52 -4.53 20.92
CA ASN A 75 -5.39 -4.45 21.86
C ASN A 75 -4.67 -5.80 21.99
N PHE A 76 -5.43 -6.90 22.01
CA PHE A 76 -4.85 -8.25 22.03
C PHE A 76 -4.06 -8.54 20.75
N PHE A 77 -4.63 -8.24 19.58
CA PHE A 77 -3.90 -8.34 18.31
C PHE A 77 -2.66 -7.45 18.30
N LYS A 78 -2.75 -6.20 18.78
CA LYS A 78 -1.62 -5.28 18.88
C LYS A 78 -0.48 -5.83 19.74
N GLU A 79 -0.80 -6.41 20.90
CA GLU A 79 0.18 -7.07 21.77
C GLU A 79 0.93 -8.19 21.04
N VAL A 80 0.22 -9.02 20.29
CA VAL A 80 0.81 -10.18 19.59
C VAL A 80 1.56 -9.79 18.32
N ALA A 81 0.97 -8.92 17.50
CA ALA A 81 1.43 -8.65 16.14
C ALA A 81 2.60 -7.66 16.08
N SER A 82 2.69 -6.71 17.03
CA SER A 82 3.66 -5.60 16.94
C SER A 82 5.12 -6.04 16.89
N GLY A 83 5.48 -7.11 17.62
CA GLY A 83 6.86 -7.60 17.67
C GLY A 83 7.38 -8.12 16.33
N ALA A 84 6.51 -8.70 15.51
CA ALA A 84 6.86 -9.25 14.21
C ALA A 84 7.03 -8.16 13.12
N LYS A 85 6.48 -6.96 13.36
CA LYS A 85 6.55 -5.79 12.44
C LYS A 85 6.07 -6.14 11.02
N PRO A 86 4.82 -6.59 10.81
CA PRO A 86 4.30 -6.83 9.47
C PRO A 86 4.27 -5.51 8.66
N ASP A 87 4.29 -5.60 7.33
CA ASP A 87 4.23 -4.43 6.44
C ASP A 87 2.81 -3.83 6.37
N PHE A 88 1.78 -4.63 6.66
CA PHE A 88 0.41 -4.20 6.84
C PHE A 88 -0.36 -5.14 7.78
N VAL A 89 -1.49 -4.67 8.31
CA VAL A 89 -2.35 -5.46 9.20
C VAL A 89 -3.80 -5.48 8.73
N VAL A 90 -4.51 -6.55 9.09
CA VAL A 90 -5.85 -6.83 8.57
C VAL A 90 -6.82 -7.11 9.73
N LEU A 91 -7.97 -6.44 9.71
CA LEU A 91 -9.17 -6.94 10.39
C LEU A 91 -9.88 -7.92 9.45
N ASP A 92 -9.88 -9.20 9.79
CA ASP A 92 -10.71 -10.20 9.13
C ASP A 92 -12.10 -10.19 9.78
N PHE A 93 -13.04 -9.53 9.08
CA PHE A 93 -14.41 -9.33 9.52
C PHE A 93 -15.34 -10.29 8.78
N GLU A 94 -15.41 -11.51 9.30
CA GLU A 94 -16.35 -12.52 8.80
C GLU A 94 -17.15 -13.27 9.86
N GLN A 95 -17.08 -12.84 11.12
CA GLN A 95 -17.88 -13.46 12.18
C GLN A 95 -19.38 -13.31 11.95
N GLN A 96 -20.15 -14.21 12.55
CA GLN A 96 -21.59 -14.06 12.67
C GLN A 96 -21.90 -12.85 13.55
N CYS A 97 -22.69 -11.90 13.06
CA CYS A 97 -23.11 -10.71 13.79
C CYS A 97 -24.46 -10.21 13.24
N SER A 98 -25.01 -9.17 13.87
CA SER A 98 -26.30 -8.58 13.46
C SER A 98 -26.22 -7.06 13.43
N GLY A 99 -26.90 -6.45 12.47
CA GLY A 99 -26.97 -4.99 12.34
C GLY A 99 -25.66 -4.38 11.83
N ASP A 100 -25.58 -3.06 11.95
CA ASP A 100 -24.44 -2.27 11.51
C ASP A 100 -23.29 -2.36 12.53
N MET A 101 -22.17 -2.93 12.10
CA MET A 101 -20.95 -3.14 12.89
C MET A 101 -19.85 -2.14 12.57
N THR A 102 -20.14 -1.11 11.77
CA THR A 102 -19.14 -0.17 11.25
C THR A 102 -18.35 0.51 12.36
N ASP A 103 -19.02 1.04 13.39
CA ASP A 103 -18.33 1.76 14.48
C ASP A 103 -17.45 0.84 15.34
N ALA A 104 -17.78 -0.46 15.44
CA ALA A 104 -16.95 -1.45 16.11
C ALA A 104 -15.72 -1.80 15.26
N CYS A 105 -15.92 -2.03 13.95
CA CYS A 105 -14.82 -2.27 13.01
C CYS A 105 -13.86 -1.08 12.94
N LEU A 106 -14.38 0.15 12.91
CA LEU A 106 -13.57 1.37 12.94
C LEU A 106 -12.75 1.47 14.22
N ALA A 107 -13.34 1.16 15.38
CA ALA A 107 -12.61 1.17 16.64
C ALA A 107 -11.46 0.15 16.67
N PHE A 108 -11.67 -1.02 16.06
CA PHE A 108 -10.61 -2.01 15.89
C PHE A 108 -9.52 -1.51 14.95
N LEU A 109 -9.90 -1.10 13.74
CA LEU A 109 -8.99 -0.67 12.67
C LEU A 109 -8.14 0.54 13.10
N ASP A 110 -8.73 1.50 13.82
CA ASP A 110 -8.03 2.68 14.33
C ASP A 110 -6.89 2.28 15.29
N ILE A 111 -7.10 1.30 16.16
CA ILE A 111 -6.06 0.83 17.10
C ILE A 111 -4.95 0.07 16.37
N ILE A 112 -5.30 -0.80 15.43
CA ILE A 112 -4.29 -1.63 14.74
C ILE A 112 -3.49 -0.82 13.70
N SER A 113 -4.02 0.33 13.26
CA SER A 113 -3.31 1.26 12.38
C SER A 113 -2.03 1.84 12.99
N ASP A 114 -1.88 1.78 14.31
CA ASP A 114 -0.63 2.11 15.03
C ASP A 114 0.50 1.10 14.77
N ILE A 115 0.18 -0.11 14.31
CA ILE A 115 1.16 -1.18 14.08
C ILE A 115 1.78 -1.02 12.70
N ALA A 116 0.93 -0.88 11.69
CA ALA A 116 1.24 -0.80 10.27
C ALA A 116 -0.04 -0.30 9.52
N PRO A 117 0.03 0.06 8.23
CA PRO A 117 -1.17 0.33 7.43
C PRO A 117 -2.24 -0.76 7.62
N ALA A 118 -3.45 -0.35 8.03
CA ALA A 118 -4.55 -1.25 8.31
C ALA A 118 -5.51 -1.37 7.11
N ILE A 119 -6.02 -2.58 6.87
CA ILE A 119 -7.06 -2.87 5.87
C ILE A 119 -8.14 -3.76 6.48
N ILE A 120 -9.32 -3.79 5.86
CA ILE A 120 -10.42 -4.69 6.26
C ILE A 120 -10.59 -5.79 5.22
N TYR A 121 -10.73 -7.03 5.69
CA TYR A 121 -11.14 -8.16 4.90
C TYR A 121 -12.61 -8.49 5.16
N CYS A 122 -13.37 -8.71 4.08
CA CYS A 122 -14.75 -9.17 4.14
C CYS A 122 -15.26 -9.61 2.75
N ASN A 123 -16.31 -10.45 2.74
CA ASN A 123 -17.01 -10.82 1.51
C ASN A 123 -18.14 -9.79 1.17
N PRO A 124 -18.61 -9.73 -0.09
CA PRO A 124 -19.65 -8.78 -0.51
C PRO A 124 -20.96 -8.85 0.27
N SER A 125 -21.35 -10.04 0.74
CA SER A 125 -22.58 -10.22 1.51
C SER A 125 -22.46 -9.56 2.89
N HIS A 126 -21.32 -9.75 3.55
CA HIS A 126 -21.01 -9.12 4.84
C HIS A 126 -20.91 -7.60 4.73
N ILE A 127 -20.30 -7.10 3.65
CA ILE A 127 -20.26 -5.66 3.37
C ILE A 127 -21.68 -5.09 3.34
N LYS A 128 -22.58 -5.72 2.56
CA LYS A 128 -23.95 -5.23 2.39
C LYS A 128 -24.78 -5.32 3.68
N ALA A 129 -24.55 -6.35 4.48
CA ALA A 129 -25.36 -6.63 5.67
C ALA A 129 -24.95 -5.81 6.90
N HIS A 130 -23.65 -5.48 7.04
CA HIS A 130 -23.10 -5.03 8.32
C HIS A 130 -22.24 -3.78 8.26
N LEU A 131 -21.98 -3.22 7.07
CA LEU A 131 -21.12 -2.05 6.93
C LEU A 131 -21.82 -0.89 6.22
N ASN A 132 -21.43 0.33 6.57
CA ASN A 132 -21.83 1.57 5.91
C ASN A 132 -20.61 2.35 5.40
N SER A 133 -20.84 3.43 4.63
CA SER A 133 -19.79 4.16 3.92
C SER A 133 -18.66 4.74 4.80
N LYS A 134 -18.82 4.89 6.11
CA LYS A 134 -17.74 5.36 7.00
C LYS A 134 -16.53 4.42 6.99
N ILE A 135 -16.73 3.12 6.72
CA ILE A 135 -15.67 2.12 6.71
C ILE A 135 -14.65 2.33 5.59
N THR A 136 -15.03 3.04 4.52
CA THR A 136 -14.24 3.16 3.28
C THR A 136 -12.97 4.02 3.45
N LYS A 137 -12.78 4.63 4.63
CA LYS A 137 -11.50 5.22 5.04
C LYS A 137 -10.37 4.19 5.08
N TYR A 138 -10.70 2.91 5.23
CA TYR A 138 -9.74 1.80 5.17
C TYR A 138 -9.83 1.06 3.83
N PRO A 139 -8.69 0.63 3.26
CA PRO A 139 -8.69 -0.17 2.04
C PRO A 139 -9.33 -1.55 2.23
N LEU A 140 -9.87 -2.09 1.14
CA LEU A 140 -10.60 -3.37 1.13
C LEU A 140 -9.72 -4.53 0.63
N TRP A 141 -9.72 -5.62 1.38
CA TRP A 141 -9.38 -6.96 0.91
C TRP A 141 -10.69 -7.75 0.74
N VAL A 142 -11.12 -7.98 -0.51
CA VAL A 142 -12.41 -8.62 -0.77
C VAL A 142 -12.26 -10.12 -1.02
N ALA A 143 -13.08 -10.93 -0.36
CA ALA A 143 -13.24 -12.35 -0.68
C ALA A 143 -14.38 -12.55 -1.69
N HIS A 144 -14.05 -12.94 -2.92
CA HIS A 144 -15.06 -13.19 -3.95
C HIS A 144 -14.60 -14.26 -4.92
N TYR A 145 -15.04 -15.50 -4.71
CA TYR A 145 -14.54 -16.66 -5.43
C TYR A 145 -15.34 -16.97 -6.69
N GLY A 146 -14.71 -17.64 -7.65
CA GLY A 146 -15.38 -18.15 -8.86
C GLY A 146 -15.83 -17.09 -9.86
N VAL A 147 -15.37 -15.83 -9.70
CA VAL A 147 -15.72 -14.70 -10.57
C VAL A 147 -14.52 -14.20 -11.35
N LYS A 148 -14.77 -13.56 -12.51
CA LYS A 148 -13.71 -12.94 -13.33
C LYS A 148 -13.21 -11.62 -12.76
N ALA A 149 -14.07 -10.91 -12.04
CA ALA A 149 -13.76 -9.67 -11.34
C ALA A 149 -14.66 -9.59 -10.09
N PRO A 150 -14.12 -9.13 -8.94
CA PRO A 150 -14.91 -9.00 -7.73
C PRO A 150 -15.93 -7.87 -7.87
N ASN A 151 -17.16 -8.14 -7.44
CA ASN A 151 -18.23 -7.15 -7.31
C ASN A 151 -18.57 -6.95 -5.82
N PHE A 152 -18.65 -5.70 -5.37
CA PHE A 152 -18.90 -5.29 -3.98
C PHE A 152 -19.48 -3.86 -3.95
N THR A 153 -20.01 -3.46 -2.80
CA THR A 153 -20.57 -2.12 -2.57
C THR A 153 -19.65 -1.27 -1.67
N LEU A 154 -19.97 0.01 -1.51
CA LEU A 154 -19.27 1.01 -0.67
C LEU A 154 -17.89 1.46 -1.18
N TRP A 155 -17.05 0.57 -1.68
CA TRP A 155 -15.76 0.90 -2.28
C TRP A 155 -15.83 0.98 -3.80
N ASP A 156 -15.08 1.92 -4.39
CA ASP A 156 -14.87 1.99 -5.85
C ASP A 156 -13.79 1.00 -6.32
N LYS A 157 -12.87 0.61 -5.43
CA LYS A 157 -11.75 -0.28 -5.72
C LYS A 157 -11.34 -1.12 -4.52
N HIS A 158 -10.77 -2.30 -4.78
CA HIS A 158 -10.14 -3.15 -3.78
C HIS A 158 -8.61 -2.95 -3.79
N SER A 159 -7.96 -3.20 -2.66
CA SER A 159 -6.51 -3.30 -2.56
C SER A 159 -6.02 -4.73 -2.76
N ILE A 160 -6.78 -5.70 -2.25
CA ILE A 160 -6.52 -7.14 -2.40
C ILE A 160 -7.84 -7.85 -2.76
N TRP A 161 -7.76 -8.87 -3.59
CA TRP A 161 -8.85 -9.76 -3.94
C TRP A 161 -8.44 -11.21 -3.65
N GLN A 162 -9.09 -11.85 -2.68
CA GLN A 162 -9.02 -13.29 -2.48
C GLN A 162 -9.96 -13.97 -3.47
N PHE A 163 -9.38 -14.68 -4.43
CA PHE A 163 -10.11 -15.22 -5.58
C PHE A 163 -10.40 -16.72 -5.46
N THR A 164 -9.73 -17.42 -4.54
CA THR A 164 -10.03 -18.81 -4.20
C THR A 164 -9.50 -19.17 -2.82
N ASP A 165 -10.23 -20.05 -2.16
CA ASP A 165 -9.93 -20.74 -0.90
C ASP A 165 -9.41 -22.18 -1.10
N LYS A 166 -9.08 -22.54 -2.35
CA LYS A 166 -8.75 -23.92 -2.78
C LYS A 166 -7.40 -24.01 -3.48
N GLY A 167 -6.52 -23.04 -3.24
CA GLY A 167 -5.15 -23.12 -3.73
C GLY A 167 -4.43 -24.31 -3.12
N GLN A 168 -3.56 -24.95 -3.92
CA GLN A 168 -2.69 -26.01 -3.45
C GLN A 168 -1.28 -25.76 -3.99
N ILE A 169 -0.29 -25.86 -3.11
CA ILE A 169 1.12 -25.76 -3.45
C ILE A 169 1.78 -27.01 -2.88
N SER A 170 2.44 -27.78 -3.74
CA SER A 170 3.12 -29.01 -3.35
C SER A 170 4.09 -28.74 -2.19
N GLY A 171 3.97 -29.52 -1.12
CA GLY A 171 4.77 -29.36 0.11
C GLY A 171 4.14 -28.47 1.19
N ILE A 172 2.96 -27.89 0.93
CA ILE A 172 2.19 -27.17 1.95
C ILE A 172 0.89 -27.93 2.23
N SER A 173 0.58 -28.12 3.52
CA SER A 173 -0.60 -28.85 3.96
C SER A 173 -1.89 -28.04 3.79
N GLY A 174 -2.97 -28.74 3.43
CA GLY A 174 -4.30 -28.16 3.32
C GLY A 174 -4.49 -27.29 2.08
N TYR A 175 -5.59 -26.53 2.07
CA TYR A 175 -5.79 -25.48 1.10
C TYR A 175 -5.12 -24.18 1.56
N ILE A 176 -4.72 -23.39 0.58
CA ILE A 176 -4.15 -22.06 0.75
C ILE A 176 -5.03 -21.10 -0.03
N ASP A 177 -5.37 -19.99 0.61
CA ASP A 177 -6.15 -18.96 -0.04
C ASP A 177 -5.24 -18.12 -0.94
N LEU A 178 -5.68 -17.89 -2.18
CA LEU A 178 -4.89 -17.19 -3.18
C LEU A 178 -5.47 -15.81 -3.46
N ASN A 179 -4.55 -14.86 -3.57
CA ASN A 179 -4.85 -13.44 -3.57
C ASN A 179 -4.18 -12.72 -4.75
N TYR A 180 -4.88 -11.70 -5.25
CA TYR A 180 -4.31 -10.66 -6.08
C TYR A 180 -4.26 -9.33 -5.33
N MET A 181 -3.07 -8.74 -5.19
CA MET A 181 -2.88 -7.38 -4.71
C MET A 181 -2.73 -6.43 -5.89
N THR A 182 -3.31 -5.24 -5.77
CA THR A 182 -3.13 -4.18 -6.77
C THR A 182 -1.69 -3.65 -6.74
N GLU A 183 -1.19 -3.20 -7.89
CA GLU A 183 0.14 -2.60 -7.97
C GLU A 183 0.24 -1.33 -7.12
N ASP A 184 -0.82 -0.52 -7.09
CA ASP A 184 -0.89 0.68 -6.25
C ASP A 184 -0.67 0.34 -4.78
N PHE A 185 -1.39 -0.65 -4.25
CA PHE A 185 -1.26 -1.05 -2.86
C PHE A 185 0.11 -1.68 -2.58
N TYR A 186 0.58 -2.59 -3.43
CA TYR A 186 1.92 -3.20 -3.33
C TYR A 186 3.03 -2.15 -3.27
N ASN A 187 2.97 -1.15 -4.16
CA ASN A 187 3.95 -0.06 -4.21
C ASN A 187 3.86 0.88 -2.99
N SER A 188 2.66 1.06 -2.43
CA SER A 188 2.48 1.87 -1.22
C SER A 188 3.18 1.25 0.01
N LEU A 189 3.21 -0.09 0.09
CA LEU A 189 3.80 -0.85 1.20
C LEU A 189 5.33 -0.96 1.13
N LYS A 190 5.93 -0.94 -0.07
CA LYS A 190 7.39 -1.02 -0.29
C LYS A 190 8.17 0.25 0.12
N GLY A 191 7.57 1.16 0.90
CA GLY A 191 8.23 2.39 1.35
C GLY A 191 8.02 3.59 0.43
N GLY A 192 6.98 3.57 -0.40
CA GLY A 192 6.48 4.69 -1.18
C GLY A 192 7.26 4.92 -2.47
N LYS A 193 6.60 4.69 -3.62
CA LYS A 193 6.96 5.44 -4.83
C LYS A 193 6.99 6.92 -4.45
N LYS A 194 8.07 7.60 -4.83
CA LYS A 194 8.11 9.06 -4.83
C LYS A 194 6.80 9.54 -5.46
N LYS A 195 5.95 10.21 -4.68
CA LYS A 195 4.54 10.50 -4.99
C LYS A 195 4.40 11.35 -6.26
N VAL A 196 5.46 12.03 -6.65
CA VAL A 196 5.53 12.88 -7.84
C VAL A 196 6.65 12.36 -8.74
N LYS A 197 6.33 12.05 -9.99
CA LYS A 197 7.32 11.55 -10.97
C LYS A 197 8.29 12.65 -11.43
N ASN A 198 7.76 13.80 -11.83
CA ASN A 198 8.57 14.94 -12.31
C ASN A 198 8.04 16.22 -11.68
N ILE A 199 8.93 17.17 -11.39
CA ILE A 199 8.57 18.56 -11.10
C ILE A 199 9.61 19.49 -11.75
N VAL A 200 9.17 20.63 -12.26
CA VAL A 200 10.07 21.68 -12.76
C VAL A 200 10.09 22.85 -11.79
N VAL A 201 11.27 23.19 -11.28
CA VAL A 201 11.51 24.28 -10.34
C VAL A 201 12.09 25.49 -11.07
N TYR A 202 11.59 26.67 -10.75
CA TYR A 202 12.05 27.92 -11.36
C TYR A 202 12.19 29.04 -10.31
N ASN A 203 13.03 30.04 -10.59
CA ASN A 203 13.02 31.31 -9.86
C ASN A 203 12.09 32.29 -10.56
N TYR A 204 11.39 33.16 -9.81
CA TYR A 204 10.51 34.15 -10.41
C TYR A 204 11.26 35.05 -11.41
N GLY A 205 10.62 35.29 -12.56
CA GLY A 205 11.20 36.08 -13.64
C GLY A 205 11.23 35.29 -14.96
N PRO A 206 12.19 35.59 -15.84
CA PRO A 206 12.21 35.08 -17.22
C PRO A 206 12.29 33.56 -17.33
N ASP A 207 12.92 32.91 -16.36
CA ASP A 207 13.13 31.45 -16.37
C ASP A 207 11.82 30.68 -16.17
N GLN A 208 10.79 31.30 -15.59
CA GLN A 208 9.47 30.68 -15.45
C GLN A 208 8.89 30.27 -16.82
N ASN A 209 9.00 31.12 -17.84
CA ASN A 209 8.44 30.82 -19.17
C ASN A 209 9.10 29.57 -19.78
N SER A 210 10.42 29.45 -19.63
CA SER A 210 11.16 28.27 -20.10
C SER A 210 10.85 27.02 -19.26
N ALA A 211 10.58 27.19 -17.96
CA ALA A 211 10.15 26.11 -17.08
C ALA A 211 8.78 25.53 -17.45
N GLU A 212 7.81 26.38 -17.81
CA GLU A 212 6.48 25.91 -18.24
C GLU A 212 6.58 25.10 -19.56
N ILE A 213 7.42 25.53 -20.51
CA ILE A 213 7.66 24.76 -21.76
C ILE A 213 8.23 23.36 -21.46
N LEU A 214 9.19 23.27 -20.53
CA LEU A 214 9.74 21.99 -20.11
C LEU A 214 8.69 21.12 -19.40
N ALA A 215 7.84 21.74 -18.58
CA ALA A 215 6.79 21.07 -17.83
C ALA A 215 5.70 20.50 -18.75
N ASP A 216 5.33 21.22 -19.81
CA ASP A 216 4.41 20.74 -20.85
C ASP A 216 4.96 19.48 -21.54
N TYR A 217 6.25 19.49 -21.92
CA TYR A 217 6.90 18.32 -22.51
C TYR A 217 6.93 17.12 -21.55
N LEU A 218 7.21 17.36 -20.26
CA LEU A 218 7.29 16.32 -19.23
C LEU A 218 5.92 15.90 -18.67
N ASN A 219 4.84 16.59 -19.06
CA ASN A 219 3.49 16.46 -18.51
C ASN A 219 3.48 16.46 -16.97
N CYS A 220 4.02 17.52 -16.37
CA CYS A 220 4.24 17.59 -14.92
C CYS A 220 4.05 19.01 -14.36
N PRO A 221 3.88 19.18 -13.03
CA PRO A 221 3.68 20.49 -12.43
C PRO A 221 4.96 21.36 -12.40
N THR A 222 4.79 22.67 -12.29
CA THR A 222 5.85 23.62 -11.95
C THR A 222 5.73 24.12 -10.50
N ILE A 223 6.85 24.55 -9.93
CA ILE A 223 6.88 25.19 -8.61
C ILE A 223 7.94 26.30 -8.55
N SER A 224 7.57 27.44 -7.99
CA SER A 224 8.54 28.49 -7.67
C SER A 224 9.45 28.02 -6.53
N ASN A 225 10.76 28.20 -6.71
CA ASN A 225 11.81 27.84 -5.76
C ASN A 225 11.66 28.50 -4.38
N GLY A 226 10.93 29.62 -4.30
CA GLY A 226 10.62 30.28 -3.03
C GLY A 226 9.57 29.56 -2.16
N ARG A 227 8.88 28.53 -2.68
CA ARG A 227 7.86 27.79 -1.94
C ARG A 227 8.49 26.66 -1.12
N LYS A 228 8.12 26.57 0.16
CA LYS A 228 8.46 25.40 0.99
C LYS A 228 7.72 24.16 0.46
N PHE A 229 8.49 23.16 0.04
CA PHE A 229 7.98 21.92 -0.52
C PHE A 229 8.94 20.76 -0.16
N ASP A 230 8.38 19.58 0.13
CA ASP A 230 9.16 18.38 0.44
C ASP A 230 9.55 17.63 -0.86
N PHE A 231 10.74 17.94 -1.36
CA PHE A 231 11.28 17.32 -2.57
C PHE A 231 11.75 15.86 -2.38
N SER A 232 11.77 15.33 -1.14
CA SER A 232 12.12 13.92 -0.91
C SER A 232 11.13 12.95 -1.57
N GLN A 233 9.91 13.42 -1.82
CA GLN A 233 8.82 12.67 -2.43
C GLN A 233 8.80 12.78 -3.97
N VAL A 234 9.82 13.36 -4.61
CA VAL A 234 9.84 13.61 -6.07
C VAL A 234 10.94 12.80 -6.77
N GLU A 235 10.57 12.04 -7.81
CA GLU A 235 11.49 11.17 -8.55
C GLU A 235 12.55 11.96 -9.29
N ASN A 236 12.11 12.88 -10.14
CA ASN A 236 12.99 13.76 -10.91
C ASN A 236 12.66 15.23 -10.63
N VAL A 237 13.61 15.94 -10.06
CA VAL A 237 13.54 17.39 -9.84
C VAL A 237 14.36 18.06 -10.94
N TYR A 238 13.70 18.76 -11.84
CA TYR A 238 14.32 19.58 -12.87
C TYR A 238 14.35 21.03 -12.40
N ALA A 239 15.41 21.77 -12.69
CA ALA A 239 15.46 23.22 -12.50
C ALA A 239 15.77 23.92 -13.81
N VAL A 240 15.14 25.09 -14.01
CA VAL A 240 15.40 25.95 -15.16
C VAL A 240 15.95 27.30 -14.71
N GLY A 241 17.08 27.69 -15.29
CA GLY A 241 17.81 28.93 -14.99
C GLY A 241 18.66 28.88 -13.72
N GLY A 242 19.44 29.92 -13.47
CA GLY A 242 20.28 30.03 -12.27
C GLY A 242 21.43 29.01 -12.20
N ASN A 243 21.80 28.63 -10.97
CA ASN A 243 22.85 27.67 -10.64
C ASN A 243 22.41 26.68 -9.54
N GLU A 244 23.10 25.54 -9.44
CA GLU A 244 22.71 24.42 -8.55
C GLU A 244 22.56 24.81 -7.08
N LYS A 245 23.40 25.74 -6.58
CA LYS A 245 23.37 26.15 -5.16
C LYS A 245 22.08 26.85 -4.75
N GLN A 246 21.28 27.30 -5.72
CA GLN A 246 20.01 27.97 -5.47
C GLN A 246 18.87 26.99 -5.22
N TYR A 247 19.03 25.71 -5.54
CA TYR A 247 17.95 24.73 -5.53
C TYR A 247 18.11 23.67 -4.43
N THR A 248 17.06 22.87 -4.25
CA THR A 248 17.03 21.75 -3.31
C THR A 248 18.14 20.73 -3.55
N SER A 249 18.62 20.07 -2.49
CA SER A 249 19.61 18.97 -2.59
C SER A 249 19.09 17.74 -3.35
N TYR A 250 17.78 17.67 -3.61
CA TYR A 250 17.16 16.63 -4.43
C TYR A 250 17.17 16.95 -5.94
N LEU A 251 17.82 18.04 -6.37
CA LEU A 251 17.94 18.42 -7.78
C LEU A 251 18.59 17.29 -8.59
N THR A 252 17.89 16.84 -9.63
CA THR A 252 18.39 15.78 -10.51
C THR A 252 19.00 16.33 -11.80
N ARG A 253 18.50 17.47 -12.28
CA ARG A 253 18.98 18.09 -13.51
C ARG A 253 18.75 19.60 -13.52
N LEU A 254 19.80 20.36 -13.83
CA LEU A 254 19.73 21.79 -14.10
C LEU A 254 19.82 22.04 -15.61
N ILE A 255 18.93 22.88 -16.14
CA ILE A 255 18.98 23.38 -17.51
C ILE A 255 19.08 24.91 -17.44
N SER A 256 20.24 25.45 -17.80
CA SER A 256 20.53 26.89 -17.62
C SER A 256 21.48 27.39 -18.70
N GLY A 257 21.38 28.67 -19.03
CA GLY A 257 22.28 29.38 -19.93
C GLY A 257 22.78 30.69 -19.33
N LYS A 258 23.69 31.36 -20.05
CA LYS A 258 24.30 32.64 -19.60
C LYS A 258 23.30 33.79 -19.46
N ASP A 259 22.16 33.70 -20.12
CA ASP A 259 21.07 34.67 -20.13
C ASP A 259 19.74 33.95 -20.42
N ARG A 260 18.62 34.70 -20.36
CA ARG A 260 17.28 34.15 -20.56
C ARG A 260 17.07 33.47 -21.92
N TYR A 261 17.72 33.98 -22.97
CA TYR A 261 17.57 33.45 -24.33
C TYR A 261 18.35 32.14 -24.46
N ALA A 262 19.57 32.10 -23.92
CA ALA A 262 20.39 30.89 -23.85
C ALA A 262 19.73 29.81 -22.98
N THR A 263 19.11 30.16 -21.85
CA THR A 263 18.35 29.21 -21.02
C THR A 263 17.17 28.63 -21.79
N ASN A 264 16.40 29.46 -22.51
CA ASN A 264 15.29 28.98 -23.32
C ASN A 264 15.77 28.03 -24.43
N GLN A 265 16.84 28.38 -25.16
CA GLN A 265 17.42 27.52 -26.17
C GLN A 265 17.87 26.17 -25.58
N ALA A 266 18.51 26.17 -24.40
CA ALA A 266 18.93 24.94 -23.74
C ALA A 266 17.74 24.01 -23.38
N VAL A 267 16.60 24.58 -22.99
CA VAL A 267 15.35 23.81 -22.77
C VAL A 267 14.87 23.20 -24.09
N LEU A 268 14.83 23.98 -25.18
CA LEU A 268 14.41 23.49 -26.49
C LEU A 268 15.32 22.37 -27.01
N ASP A 269 16.63 22.51 -26.81
CA ASP A 269 17.62 21.50 -27.22
C ASP A 269 17.46 20.21 -26.41
N PHE A 270 17.23 20.32 -25.10
CA PHE A 270 16.93 19.17 -24.24
C PHE A 270 15.68 18.40 -24.69
N ILE A 271 14.60 19.13 -25.02
CA ILE A 271 13.36 18.56 -25.55
C ILE A 271 13.63 17.87 -26.90
N LYS A 272 14.33 18.56 -27.81
CA LYS A 272 14.66 18.03 -29.14
C LYS A 272 15.48 16.74 -29.07
N ASN A 273 16.31 16.58 -28.05
CA ASN A 273 17.13 15.39 -27.82
C ASN A 273 16.40 14.28 -27.04
N GLY A 274 15.08 14.39 -26.87
CA GLY A 274 14.26 13.37 -26.20
C GLY A 274 14.45 13.35 -24.69
N GLY A 275 14.84 14.48 -24.09
CA GLY A 275 15.08 14.60 -22.65
C GLY A 275 16.43 14.03 -22.19
N LYS A 276 17.44 14.05 -23.06
CA LYS A 276 18.82 13.64 -22.77
C LYS A 276 19.73 14.83 -22.60
#